data_AF-A0A953TIS7-F1
#
_entry.id   AF-A0A953TIS7-F1
#
_cell.length_a   1.000
_cell.length_b   1.000
_cell.length_c   1.000
_cell.angle_alpha   90.00
_cell.angle_beta   90.00
_cell.angle_gamma   90.00
#
_symmetry.space_group_name_H-M   'P 1'
#
loop_
_entity.id
_entity.type
_entity.pdbx_description
1 polymer ?
#
loop_
_entity_poly.entity_id
_entity_poly.type
_entity_poly.pdbx_seq_one_letter_code
_entity_poly.pdbx_strand_id
1 'polypeptide(L)'
;MIREGAKSPVEFAGHYTVPRWGCGAGCNAFVVVDSITGTVYDGFTVADLPLSWLEKHAEPERMEFHPGSRLLKINGCPGEQNCGFYDYLMTEGKGLKLVRRELLPSE
;
A
#
# COMPACT_ATOMS: atom_id res chain seq x y z
N MET A 1 5.59 -1.69 18.03
CA MET A 1 5.23 -1.87 16.62
C MET A 1 5.32 -0.58 15.80
N ILE A 2 4.46 0.44 15.96
CA ILE A 2 4.55 1.68 15.15
C ILE A 2 5.89 2.43 15.37
N ARG A 3 6.39 2.49 16.61
CA ARG A 3 7.67 3.15 16.95
C ARG A 3 8.90 2.51 16.30
N GLU A 4 8.83 1.22 15.94
CA GLU A 4 9.94 0.53 15.26
C GLU A 4 9.86 0.72 13.75
N GLY A 5 8.64 0.76 13.19
CA GLY A 5 8.41 1.07 11.78
C GLY A 5 8.87 2.48 11.38
N ALA A 6 8.91 3.44 12.30
CA ALA A 6 9.49 4.77 12.06
C ALA A 6 11.01 4.75 11.80
N LYS A 7 11.70 3.62 12.09
CA LYS A 7 13.11 3.42 11.73
C LYS A 7 13.28 2.76 10.36
N SER A 8 12.19 2.39 9.69
CA SER A 8 12.25 1.89 8.32
C SER A 8 12.80 2.98 7.39
N PRO A 9 13.52 2.61 6.31
CA PRO A 9 13.97 3.57 5.33
C PRO A 9 12.78 4.38 4.80
N VAL A 10 12.98 5.68 4.55
CA VAL A 10 12.00 6.48 3.81
C VAL A 10 11.72 5.81 2.49
N GLU A 11 10.45 5.53 2.23
CA GLU A 11 10.04 4.73 1.08
C GLU A 11 9.55 5.63 -0.06
N PHE A 12 8.87 6.75 0.25
CA PHE A 12 8.31 7.62 -0.78
C PHE A 12 8.11 9.08 -0.34
N ALA A 13 7.96 9.95 -1.33
CA ALA A 13 7.77 11.40 -1.20
C ALA A 13 8.77 12.11 -0.30
N GLY A 14 10.01 11.60 -0.23
CA GLY A 14 11.14 12.22 0.46
C GLY A 14 11.17 12.02 1.98
N HIS A 15 10.04 11.73 2.63
CA HIS A 15 10.00 11.61 4.09
C HIS A 15 8.92 10.68 4.66
N TYR A 16 8.17 9.95 3.84
CA TYR A 16 7.18 9.00 4.35
C TYR A 16 7.73 7.58 4.44
N THR A 17 7.42 6.90 5.55
CA THR A 17 7.70 5.48 5.78
C THR A 17 6.38 4.70 5.80
N VAL A 18 6.43 3.43 5.40
CA VAL A 18 5.23 2.58 5.34
C VAL A 18 5.48 1.28 6.12
N PRO A 19 5.35 1.33 7.46
CA PRO A 19 5.39 0.13 8.28
C PRO A 19 4.29 -0.85 7.85
N ARG A 20 4.67 -2.12 7.70
CA ARG A 20 3.79 -3.22 7.27
C ARG A 20 3.89 -4.38 8.23
N TRP A 21 2.78 -5.08 8.44
CA TRP A 21 2.73 -6.31 9.22
C TRP A 21 1.77 -7.31 8.58
N GLY A 22 2.12 -8.58 8.66
CA GLY A 22 1.24 -9.65 8.22
C GLY A 22 -0.04 -9.68 9.05
N CYS A 23 -1.19 -9.75 8.37
CA CYS A 23 -2.50 -9.87 9.00
C CYS A 23 -3.03 -11.32 9.01
N GLY A 24 -2.35 -12.23 8.29
CA GLY A 24 -2.76 -13.61 8.06
C GLY A 24 -2.49 -14.03 6.62
N ALA A 25 -3.09 -15.15 6.19
CA ALA A 25 -2.94 -15.80 4.89
C ALA A 25 -2.89 -14.83 3.68
N GLY A 26 -1.68 -14.44 3.24
CA GLY A 26 -1.49 -13.58 2.07
C GLY A 26 -1.94 -12.12 2.25
N CYS A 27 -2.05 -11.63 3.49
CA CYS A 27 -2.51 -10.27 3.79
C CYS A 27 -1.47 -9.45 4.54
N ASN A 28 -1.33 -8.18 4.16
CA ASN A 28 -0.62 -7.17 4.94
C ASN A 28 -1.56 -6.05 5.38
N ALA A 29 -1.37 -5.60 6.62
CA ALA A 29 -1.86 -4.29 7.07
C ALA A 29 -0.69 -3.30 7.09
N PHE A 30 -1.01 -2.02 6.89
CA PHE A 30 -0.01 -0.96 6.92
C PHE A 30 -0.58 0.35 7.45
N VAL A 31 0.32 1.28 7.78
CA VAL A 31 0.04 2.70 7.99
C VAL A 31 1.07 3.52 7.22
N VAL A 32 0.79 4.81 7.01
CA VAL A 32 1.78 5.75 6.48
C VAL A 32 2.23 6.66 7.61
N VAL A 33 3.54 6.83 7.78
CA VAL A 33 4.10 7.67 8.84
C VAL A 33 4.93 8.78 8.22
N ASP A 34 4.63 10.03 8.60
CA ASP A 34 5.50 11.16 8.32
C ASP A 34 6.74 11.08 9.22
N SER A 35 7.92 10.90 8.63
CA SER A 35 9.16 10.70 9.40
C SER A 35 9.70 12.00 9.99
N ILE A 36 9.23 13.16 9.53
CA ILE A 36 9.62 14.48 10.05
C ILE A 36 8.79 14.81 11.29
N THR A 37 7.46 14.65 11.20
CA THR A 37 6.54 15.06 12.27
C THR A 37 6.14 13.91 13.21
N GLY A 38 6.30 12.66 12.79
CA GLY A 38 5.78 11.48 13.46
C GLY A 38 4.27 11.29 13.29
N THR A 39 3.60 12.08 12.45
CA THR A 39 2.16 11.94 12.18
C THR A 39 1.89 10.59 11.52
N VAL A 40 0.93 9.86 12.07
CA VAL A 40 0.46 8.60 11.51
C VAL A 40 -0.83 8.85 10.75
N TYR A 41 -0.86 8.39 9.50
CA TYR A 41 -2.05 8.37 8.66
C TYR A 41 -2.54 6.93 8.55
N ASP A 42 -3.87 6.78 8.60
CA ASP A 42 -4.50 5.47 8.49
C ASP A 42 -4.16 4.82 7.15
N GLY A 43 -3.74 3.56 7.23
CA GLY A 43 -3.69 2.66 6.09
C GLY A 43 -4.84 1.64 6.17
N PHE A 44 -4.65 0.51 5.52
CA PHE A 44 -5.67 -0.53 5.44
C PHE A 44 -5.04 -1.91 5.23
N THR A 45 -5.86 -2.96 5.22
CA THR A 45 -5.44 -4.31 4.87
C THR A 45 -5.48 -4.52 3.36
N VAL A 46 -4.47 -5.18 2.83
CA VAL A 46 -4.37 -5.58 1.42
C VAL A 46 -4.06 -7.05 1.38
N ALA A 47 -4.98 -7.82 0.83
CA ALA A 47 -4.75 -9.22 0.48
C ALA A 47 -4.10 -9.34 -0.91
N ASP A 48 -3.47 -10.48 -1.15
CA ASP A 48 -2.92 -10.84 -2.45
C ASP A 48 -3.97 -10.88 -3.56
N LEU A 49 -3.50 -10.69 -4.79
CA LEU A 49 -4.33 -10.94 -5.97
C LEU A 49 -4.76 -12.42 -6.02
N PRO A 50 -5.92 -12.74 -6.62
CA PRO A 50 -6.40 -14.11 -6.72
C PRO A 50 -5.39 -15.01 -7.43
N LEU A 51 -5.20 -16.22 -6.90
CA LEU A 51 -4.31 -17.22 -7.49
C LEU A 51 -4.65 -17.51 -8.95
N SER A 52 -5.94 -17.59 -9.30
CA SER A 52 -6.41 -17.81 -10.68
C SER A 52 -5.97 -16.72 -11.67
N TRP A 53 -5.73 -15.51 -11.16
CA TRP A 53 -5.17 -14.41 -11.96
C TRP A 53 -3.64 -14.51 -12.04
N LEU A 54 -2.96 -14.81 -10.92
CA LEU A 54 -1.51 -14.97 -10.82
C LEU A 54 -0.97 -16.17 -11.63
N GLU A 55 -1.76 -17.21 -11.84
CA GLU A 55 -1.39 -18.33 -12.73
C GLU A 55 -1.24 -17.89 -14.20
N LYS A 56 -1.90 -16.80 -14.59
CA LYS A 56 -1.97 -16.31 -15.97
C LYS A 56 -1.08 -15.08 -16.21
N HIS A 57 -0.54 -14.48 -15.13
CA HIS A 57 0.17 -13.20 -15.18
C HIS A 57 1.38 -13.22 -14.25
N ALA A 58 2.39 -12.40 -14.55
CA ALA A 58 3.49 -12.20 -13.60
C ALA A 58 2.98 -11.55 -12.31
N GLU A 59 3.43 -12.05 -11.16
CA GLU A 59 3.09 -11.48 -9.86
C GLU A 59 3.68 -10.07 -9.73
N PRO A 60 2.84 -9.03 -9.60
CA PRO A 60 3.32 -7.67 -9.40
C PRO A 60 3.75 -7.48 -7.94
N GLU A 61 4.63 -6.52 -7.68
CA GLU A 61 4.91 -6.12 -6.29
C GLU A 61 3.64 -5.60 -5.63
N ARG A 62 3.28 -6.13 -4.44
CA ARG A 62 2.04 -5.76 -3.75
C ARG A 62 1.94 -4.26 -3.45
N MET A 63 3.07 -3.64 -3.11
CA MET A 63 3.17 -2.21 -2.87
C MET A 63 4.44 -1.65 -3.53
N GLU A 64 4.28 -0.70 -4.44
CA GLU A 64 5.39 -0.03 -5.10
C GLU A 64 5.53 1.41 -4.58
N PHE A 65 6.76 1.81 -4.31
CA PHE A 65 7.13 3.13 -3.80
C PHE A 65 8.22 3.75 -4.66
N HIS A 66 8.19 5.09 -4.78
CA HIS A 66 9.28 5.84 -5.39
C HIS A 66 9.64 7.04 -4.50
N PRO A 67 10.90 7.18 -4.03
CA PRO A 67 11.34 8.26 -3.14
C PRO A 67 10.99 9.67 -3.62
N GLY A 68 11.06 9.93 -4.93
CA GLY A 68 10.73 11.23 -5.53
C GLY A 68 9.25 11.44 -5.87
N SER A 69 8.38 10.47 -5.57
CA SER A 69 6.95 10.50 -5.93
C SER A 69 6.08 10.45 -4.69
N ARG A 70 4.95 11.16 -4.74
CA ARG A 70 3.84 11.02 -3.76
C ARG A 70 2.89 9.88 -4.11
N LEU A 71 3.17 9.14 -5.17
CA LEU A 71 2.37 8.02 -5.61
C LEU A 71 2.74 6.75 -4.83
N LEU A 72 1.73 6.10 -4.30
CA LEU A 72 1.78 4.76 -3.75
C LEU A 72 0.92 3.87 -4.66
N LYS A 73 1.53 2.84 -5.25
CA LYS A 73 0.76 1.82 -5.97
C LYS A 73 0.53 0.61 -5.08
N ILE A 74 -0.69 0.09 -5.12
CA ILE A 74 -1.08 -1.12 -4.39
C ILE A 74 -1.73 -2.07 -5.38
N ASN A 75 -1.16 -3.27 -5.47
CA ASN A 75 -1.61 -4.35 -6.35
C ASN A 75 -2.13 -5.47 -5.45
N GLY A 76 -3.46 -5.66 -5.39
CA GLY A 76 -4.07 -6.58 -4.43
C GLY A 76 -5.57 -6.36 -4.25
N CYS A 77 -6.11 -6.90 -3.15
CA CYS A 77 -7.51 -6.78 -2.77
C CYS A 77 -7.63 -5.98 -1.46
N PRO A 78 -7.83 -4.64 -1.51
CA PRO A 78 -8.07 -3.84 -0.33
C PRO A 78 -9.29 -4.35 0.45
N GLY A 79 -9.11 -4.66 1.74
CA GLY A 79 -10.18 -5.22 2.57
C GLY A 79 -10.76 -6.52 2.02
N GLU A 80 -9.94 -7.33 1.34
CA GLU A 80 -10.30 -8.63 0.73
C GLU A 80 -11.39 -8.53 -0.36
N GLN A 81 -11.58 -7.34 -0.94
CA GLN A 81 -12.60 -7.07 -1.94
C GLN A 81 -12.00 -6.28 -3.11
N ASN A 82 -12.74 -6.25 -4.23
CA ASN A 82 -12.41 -5.43 -5.40
C ASN A 82 -10.94 -5.58 -5.85
N CYS A 83 -10.46 -6.80 -6.06
CA CYS A 83 -9.06 -7.03 -6.43
C CYS A 83 -8.65 -6.24 -7.69
N GLY A 84 -7.46 -5.63 -7.68
CA GLY A 84 -7.00 -4.80 -8.79
C GLY A 84 -5.74 -4.01 -8.51
N PHE A 85 -5.51 -3.02 -9.37
CA PHE A 85 -4.38 -2.11 -9.34
C PHE A 85 -4.85 -0.73 -8.90
N TYR A 86 -4.20 -0.17 -7.89
CA TYR A 86 -4.63 1.06 -7.23
C TYR A 86 -3.49 2.06 -7.15
N ASP A 87 -3.73 3.28 -7.59
CA ASP A 87 -2.82 4.40 -7.39
C ASP A 87 -3.40 5.35 -6.34
N TYR A 88 -2.63 5.60 -5.28
CA TYR A 88 -2.94 6.55 -4.24
C TYR A 88 -1.95 7.70 -4.27
N LEU A 89 -2.45 8.93 -4.15
CA LEU A 89 -1.64 10.10 -3.93
C LEU A 89 -1.60 10.43 -2.43
N MET A 90 -0.41 10.46 -1.86
CA MET A 90 -0.22 10.95 -0.49
C MET A 90 -0.42 12.46 -0.42
N THR A 91 -1.37 12.88 0.40
CA THR A 91 -1.72 14.28 0.61
C THR A 91 -1.40 14.65 2.05
N GLU A 92 -0.51 15.61 2.23
CA GLU A 92 -0.11 16.11 3.55
C GLU A 92 -1.32 16.57 4.37
N GLY A 93 -1.37 16.15 5.65
CA GLY A 93 -2.48 16.44 6.55
C GLY A 93 -3.80 15.70 6.25
N LYS A 94 -3.86 14.90 5.17
CA LYS A 94 -5.08 14.17 4.78
C LYS A 94 -4.89 12.67 4.59
N GLY A 95 -3.67 12.21 4.34
CA GLY A 95 -3.38 10.80 4.09
C GLY A 95 -3.52 10.41 2.61
N LEU A 96 -3.78 9.12 2.37
CA LEU A 96 -3.87 8.57 1.03
C LEU A 96 -5.19 8.95 0.35
N LYS A 97 -5.09 9.51 -0.86
CA LYS A 97 -6.21 9.79 -1.73
C LYS A 97 -6.17 8.86 -2.94
N LEU A 98 -7.21 8.05 -3.15
CA LEU A 98 -7.33 7.24 -4.35
C LEU A 98 -7.43 8.15 -5.59
N VAL A 99 -6.55 7.95 -6.58
CA VAL A 99 -6.54 8.72 -7.83
C VAL A 99 -6.81 7.86 -9.07
N ARG A 100 -6.47 6.56 -9.03
CA ARG A 100 -6.82 5.59 -10.07
C ARG A 100 -7.09 4.23 -9.45
N ARG A 101 -8.06 3.51 -10.02
CA ARG A 101 -8.24 2.07 -9.80
C ARG A 101 -8.52 1.36 -11.11
N GLU A 102 -7.99 0.16 -11.24
CA GLU A 102 -8.25 -0.75 -12.34
C GLU A 102 -8.56 -2.13 -11.75
N LEU A 103 -9.84 -2.51 -11.78
CA LEU A 103 -10.29 -3.75 -11.17
C LEU A 103 -10.01 -4.93 -12.08
N LEU A 104 -9.65 -6.06 -11.47
CA LEU A 104 -9.64 -7.32 -12.18
C LEU A 104 -11.06 -7.68 -12.62
N PRO A 105 -11.21 -8.38 -13.77
CA PRO A 105 -12.50 -8.92 -14.16
C PRO A 105 -13.05 -9.82 -13.04
N SER A 106 -14.35 -9.72 -12.79
CA SER A 106 -15.06 -10.76 -12.04
C SER A 106 -14.99 -12.04 -12.86
N GLU A 107 -14.34 -13.08 -12.32
CA GLU A 107 -14.40 -14.43 -12.91
C GLU A 107 -15.82 -15.02 -12.82
#